data_AF-A0A936KFX5-F1
#
_entry.id   AF-A0A936KFX5-F1
#
_cell.length_a   1.000
_cell.length_b   1.000
_cell.length_c   1.000
_cell.angle_alpha   90.00
_cell.angle_beta   90.00
_cell.angle_gamma   90.00
#
_symmetry.space_group_name_H-M   'P 1'
#
loop_
_entity.id
_entity.type
_entity.pdbx_description
1 polymer ?
#
loop_
_entity_poly.entity_id
_entity_poly.type
_entity_poly.pdbx_seq_one_letter_code
_entity_poly.pdbx_strand_id
1 'polypeptide(L)'
;MNMNQQQLILSHYESLAHVSQLMLQAAWRNDWDTLIDAEACCASLIEGLKAAGDPAQVLDAEGRKRKHEIIRRVLADDAQIRDLTQAWLRQQSAHLGHDKNTRALEDAYRS
;
A
#
# COMPACT_ATOMS: atom_id res chain seq x y z
N MET A 1 1.24 -23.80 24.73
CA MET A 1 1.26 -22.84 23.60
C MET A 1 2.00 -23.48 22.44
N ASN A 2 1.42 -23.50 21.24
CA ASN A 2 2.04 -24.14 20.08
C ASN A 2 2.97 -23.13 19.39
N MET A 3 4.24 -23.07 19.82
CA MET A 3 5.23 -22.07 19.37
C MET A 3 5.37 -22.00 17.84
N ASN A 4 5.23 -23.13 17.15
CA ASN A 4 5.27 -23.19 15.69
C ASN A 4 4.11 -22.44 15.02
N GLN A 5 2.91 -22.49 15.60
CA GLN A 5 1.74 -21.82 15.04
C GLN A 5 1.79 -20.31 15.27
N GLN A 6 2.32 -19.86 16.42
CA GLN A 6 2.60 -18.45 16.67
C GLN A 6 3.63 -17.88 15.68
N GLN A 7 4.73 -18.59 15.45
CA GLN A 7 5.75 -18.17 14.49
C GLN A 7 5.18 -18.07 13.07
N LEU A 8 4.35 -19.03 12.66
CA LEU A 8 3.69 -19.01 11.35
C LEU A 8 2.75 -17.79 11.19
N ILE A 9 1.97 -17.47 12.21
CA ILE A 9 1.08 -16.29 12.16
C ILE A 9 1.90 -15.01 12.07
N LEU A 10 2.96 -14.89 12.88
CA LEU A 10 3.83 -13.72 12.84
C LEU A 10 4.55 -13.60 11.50
N SER A 11 4.99 -14.71 10.89
CA SER A 11 5.61 -14.66 9.56
C SER A 11 4.65 -14.18 8.48
N HIS A 12 3.36 -14.53 8.54
CA HIS A 12 2.36 -13.97 7.61
C HIS A 12 2.20 -12.46 7.78
N TYR A 13 2.20 -11.96 9.02
CA TYR A 13 2.18 -10.52 9.26
C TYR A 13 3.46 -9.83 8.75
N GLU A 14 4.63 -10.43 8.96
CA GLU A 14 5.90 -9.88 8.42
C GLU A 14 5.91 -9.88 6.88
N SER A 15 5.35 -10.91 6.22
CA SER A 15 5.16 -10.90 4.77
C SER A 15 4.27 -9.75 4.31
N LEU A 16 3.20 -9.43 5.05
CA LEU A 16 2.35 -8.28 4.76
C LEU A 16 3.13 -6.95 4.86
N ALA A 17 3.95 -6.79 5.89
CA ALA A 17 4.83 -5.61 6.02
C ALA A 17 5.85 -5.51 4.88
N HIS A 18 6.40 -6.64 4.45
CA HIS A 18 7.35 -6.67 3.34
C HIS A 18 6.69 -6.23 2.02
N VAL A 19 5.48 -6.72 1.73
CA VAL A 19 4.74 -6.34 0.53
C VAL A 19 4.32 -4.86 0.58
N SER A 20 3.85 -4.36 1.73
CA SER A 20 3.53 -2.94 1.89
C SER A 20 4.76 -2.03 1.67
N GLN A 21 5.94 -2.45 2.13
CA GLN A 21 7.19 -1.75 1.85
C GLN A 21 7.56 -1.77 0.35
N LEU A 22 7.32 -2.89 -0.36
CA LEU A 22 7.51 -2.97 -1.80
C LEU A 22 6.57 -2.02 -2.55
N MET A 23 5.30 -1.95 -2.14
CA MET A 23 4.33 -0.99 -2.67
C MET A 23 4.82 0.45 -2.47
N LEU A 24 5.34 0.77 -1.27
CA LEU A 24 5.90 2.10 -1.00
C LEU A 24 7.07 2.40 -1.94
N GLN A 25 8.03 1.48 -2.09
CA GLN A 25 9.17 1.66 -3.01
C GLN A 25 8.73 1.84 -4.47
N ALA A 26 7.74 1.08 -4.91
CA ALA A 26 7.17 1.19 -6.25
C ALA A 26 6.51 2.57 -6.46
N ALA A 27 5.69 3.03 -5.50
CA ALA A 27 5.07 4.35 -5.53
C ALA A 27 6.11 5.48 -5.56
N TRP A 28 7.18 5.39 -4.76
CA TRP A 28 8.28 6.35 -4.76
C TRP A 28 8.99 6.43 -6.13
N ARG A 29 9.07 5.31 -6.85
CA ARG A 29 9.69 5.22 -8.18
C ARG A 29 8.73 5.50 -9.33
N ASN A 30 7.44 5.75 -9.07
CA ASN A 30 6.37 5.77 -10.06
C ASN A 30 6.29 4.48 -10.90
N ASP A 31 6.63 3.34 -10.30
CA ASP A 31 6.59 2.01 -10.91
C ASP A 31 5.19 1.41 -10.70
N TRP A 32 4.24 1.85 -11.53
CA TRP A 32 2.82 1.53 -11.36
C TRP A 32 2.51 0.05 -11.58
N ASP A 33 3.21 -0.61 -12.49
CA ASP A 33 3.03 -2.04 -12.75
C ASP A 33 3.41 -2.84 -11.49
N THR A 34 4.59 -2.57 -10.91
CA THR A 34 5.02 -3.21 -9.67
C THR A 34 4.08 -2.89 -8.50
N LEU A 35 3.55 -1.66 -8.43
CA LEU A 35 2.60 -1.28 -7.38
C LEU A 35 1.31 -2.11 -7.45
N ILE A 36 0.76 -2.32 -8.64
CA ILE A 36 -0.46 -3.11 -8.87
C ILE A 36 -0.22 -4.59 -8.53
N ASP A 37 0.91 -5.16 -8.98
CA ASP A 37 1.26 -6.56 -8.68
C ASP A 37 1.44 -6.78 -7.17
N ALA A 38 2.09 -5.82 -6.49
CA ALA A 38 2.27 -5.87 -5.04
C ALA A 38 0.95 -5.70 -4.28
N GLU A 39 0.02 -4.86 -4.76
CA GLU A 39 -1.32 -4.71 -4.20
C GLU A 39 -2.10 -6.04 -4.28
N ALA A 40 -2.05 -6.73 -5.43
CA ALA A 40 -2.69 -8.03 -5.59
C ALA A 40 -2.11 -9.09 -4.64
N CYS A 41 -0.79 -9.08 -4.44
CA CYS A 41 -0.12 -9.95 -3.46
C CYS A 41 -0.57 -9.64 -2.02
N CYS A 42 -0.65 -8.35 -1.67
CA CYS A 42 -1.11 -7.88 -0.37
C CYS A 42 -2.54 -8.36 -0.07
N ALA A 43 -3.45 -8.20 -1.04
CA ALA A 43 -4.83 -8.68 -0.93
C ALA A 43 -4.89 -10.20 -0.68
N SER A 44 -4.09 -11.00 -1.40
CA SER A 44 -4.03 -12.44 -1.21
C SER A 44 -3.55 -12.83 0.20
N LEU A 45 -2.51 -12.15 0.72
CA LEU A 45 -2.00 -12.38 2.08
C LEU A 45 -3.04 -12.03 3.16
N ILE A 46 -3.78 -10.93 2.96
CA ILE A 46 -4.86 -10.52 3.86
C ILE A 46 -5.98 -11.57 3.90
N GLU A 47 -6.39 -12.08 2.73
CA GLU A 47 -7.41 -13.14 2.67
C GLU A 47 -6.93 -14.44 3.33
N GLY A 48 -5.66 -14.82 3.14
CA GLY A 48 -5.06 -15.95 3.85
C GLY A 48 -5.06 -15.78 5.37
N LEU A 49 -4.74 -14.57 5.86
CA LEU A 49 -4.80 -14.25 7.29
C LEU A 49 -6.23 -14.30 7.84
N LYS A 50 -7.23 -13.84 7.10
CA LYS A 50 -8.64 -13.94 7.49
C LYS A 50 -9.11 -15.40 7.57
N ALA A 51 -8.72 -16.23 6.61
CA ALA A 51 -9.07 -17.64 6.57
C ALA A 51 -8.42 -18.47 7.70
N ALA A 52 -7.26 -18.03 8.21
CA ALA A 52 -6.55 -18.69 9.30
C ALA A 52 -7.23 -18.59 10.68
N GLY A 53 -8.32 -17.82 10.82
CA GLY A 53 -9.07 -17.65 12.06
C GLY A 53 -8.48 -16.61 13.01
N ASP A 54 -9.00 -16.53 14.25
CA ASP A 54 -8.61 -15.50 15.21
C ASP A 54 -7.19 -15.72 15.79
N PRO A 55 -6.22 -14.82 15.47
CA PRO A 55 -4.86 -14.93 15.99
C PRO A 55 -4.78 -14.77 17.51
N ALA A 56 -5.78 -14.17 18.16
CA ALA A 56 -5.77 -13.90 19.60
C ALA A 56 -5.75 -15.17 20.44
N GLN A 57 -6.24 -16.29 19.90
CA GLN A 57 -6.21 -17.59 20.58
C GLN A 57 -4.84 -18.29 20.50
N VAL A 58 -3.98 -17.85 19.57
CA VAL A 58 -2.69 -18.48 19.27
C VAL A 58 -1.51 -17.65 19.76
N LEU A 59 -1.61 -16.32 19.66
CA LEU A 59 -0.54 -15.39 20.04
C LEU A 59 -0.51 -15.16 21.55
N ASP A 60 0.66 -15.34 22.15
CA ASP A 60 0.97 -14.86 23.50
C ASP A 60 1.03 -13.33 23.58
N ALA A 61 1.34 -12.78 24.76
CA ALA A 61 1.39 -11.33 24.95
C ALA A 61 2.43 -10.64 24.05
N GLU A 62 3.59 -11.25 23.84
CA GLU A 62 4.66 -10.69 23.02
C GLU A 62 4.32 -10.80 21.53
N GLY A 63 3.76 -11.93 21.10
CA GLY A 63 3.25 -12.12 19.74
C GLY A 63 2.15 -11.12 19.40
N ARG A 64 1.23 -10.83 20.34
CA ARG A 64 0.22 -9.79 20.14
C ARG A 64 0.85 -8.40 20.02
N LYS A 65 1.85 -8.08 20.84
CA LYS A 65 2.58 -6.81 20.74
C LYS A 65 3.29 -6.69 19.38
N ARG A 66 3.99 -7.74 18.95
CA ARG A 66 4.67 -7.79 17.66
C ARG A 66 3.72 -7.62 16.48
N LYS A 67 2.57 -8.32 16.50
CA LYS A 67 1.50 -8.13 15.51
C LYS A 67 1.07 -6.66 15.43
N HIS A 68 0.86 -5.98 16.55
CA HIS A 68 0.47 -4.56 16.56
C HIS A 68 1.56 -3.65 15.97
N GLU A 69 2.83 -3.91 16.27
CA GLU A 69 3.96 -3.17 15.68
C GLU A 69 3.99 -3.32 14.15
N ILE A 70 3.79 -4.54 13.65
CA ILE A 70 3.74 -4.82 12.21
C ILE A 70 2.57 -4.08 11.55
N ILE A 71 1.36 -4.17 12.12
CA ILE A 71 0.18 -3.48 11.56
C ILE A 71 0.40 -1.97 11.51
N ARG A 72 1.02 -1.38 12.52
CA ARG A 72 1.33 0.06 12.51
C ARG A 72 2.30 0.44 11.39
N ARG A 73 3.28 -0.40 11.08
CA ARG A 73 4.20 -0.19 9.95
C ARG A 73 3.46 -0.22 8.63
N VAL A 74 2.64 -1.24 8.39
CA VAL A 74 1.79 -1.36 7.18
C VAL A 74 0.91 -0.11 7.01
N LEU A 75 0.23 0.33 8.07
CA LEU A 75 -0.62 1.53 8.00
C LEU A 75 0.16 2.82 7.71
N ALA A 76 1.40 2.93 8.20
CA ALA A 76 2.26 4.07 7.93
C ALA A 76 2.77 4.08 6.47
N ASP A 77 3.08 2.90 5.93
CA ASP A 77 3.46 2.73 4.53
C ASP A 77 2.26 3.05 3.61
N ASP A 78 1.06 2.54 3.92
CA ASP A 78 -0.18 2.82 3.20
C ASP A 78 -0.53 4.32 3.17
N ALA A 79 -0.29 5.03 4.29
CA ALA A 79 -0.49 6.48 4.35
C ALA A 79 0.45 7.21 3.38
N GLN A 80 1.74 6.84 3.36
CA GLN A 80 2.72 7.43 2.45
C GLN A 80 2.43 7.11 0.99
N ILE A 81 2.02 5.87 0.68
CA ILE A 81 1.60 5.47 -0.67
C ILE A 81 0.45 6.37 -1.14
N ARG A 82 -0.55 6.59 -0.29
CA ARG A 82 -1.67 7.49 -0.61
C ARG A 82 -1.21 8.90 -0.89
N ASP A 83 -0.30 9.45 -0.09
CA ASP A 83 0.19 10.81 -0.28
C ASP A 83 0.95 10.96 -1.61
N LEU A 84 1.79 9.98 -1.97
CA LEU A 84 2.53 9.95 -3.23
C LEU A 84 1.61 9.84 -4.44
N THR A 85 0.67 8.89 -4.41
CA THR A 85 -0.26 8.67 -5.52
C THR A 85 -1.19 9.87 -5.73
N GLN A 86 -1.66 10.50 -4.66
CA GLN A 86 -2.46 11.72 -4.75
C GLN A 86 -1.66 12.92 -5.28
N ALA A 87 -0.38 13.07 -4.90
CA ALA A 87 0.47 14.14 -5.42
C ALA A 87 0.68 14.02 -6.93
N TRP A 88 0.94 12.81 -7.42
CA TRP A 88 1.08 12.53 -8.85
C TRP A 88 -0.20 12.84 -9.63
N LEU A 89 -1.38 12.42 -9.13
CA LEU A 89 -2.68 12.71 -9.75
C LEU A 89 -2.94 14.23 -9.86
N ARG A 90 -2.59 15.00 -8.82
CA ARG A 90 -2.68 16.47 -8.85
C ARG A 90 -1.74 17.08 -9.88
N GLN A 91 -0.51 16.58 -10.02
CA GLN A 91 0.43 17.07 -11.02
C GLN A 91 -0.05 16.77 -12.46
N GLN A 92 -0.56 15.57 -12.73
CA GLN A 92 -1.06 15.22 -14.06
C GLN A 92 -2.30 16.02 -14.47
N SER A 93 -3.26 16.17 -13.56
CA SER A 93 -4.47 16.98 -13.83
C SER A 93 -4.15 18.45 -14.10
N ALA A 94 -3.14 19.03 -13.43
CA ALA A 94 -2.69 20.39 -13.69
C ALA A 94 -2.12 20.56 -15.11
N HIS A 95 -1.36 19.59 -15.61
CA HIS A 95 -0.79 19.65 -16.97
C HIS A 95 -1.88 19.55 -18.05
N LEU A 96 -2.81 18.61 -17.89
CA LEU A 96 -3.97 18.46 -18.79
C LEU A 96 -4.91 19.69 -18.76
N GLY A 97 -5.02 20.37 -17.62
CA GLY A 97 -5.77 21.63 -17.52
C GLY A 97 -5.08 22.79 -18.24
N HIS A 98 -3.75 22.87 -18.14
CA HIS A 98 -2.96 23.90 -18.82
C HIS A 98 -3.07 23.76 -20.36
N ASP A 99 -2.90 22.55 -20.90
CA ASP A 99 -2.95 22.26 -22.34
C ASP A 99 -4.30 22.55 -23.00
N LYS A 100 -5.40 22.52 -22.22
CA LYS A 100 -6.73 22.92 -22.70
C LYS A 100 -6.86 24.44 -22.73
N ASN A 101 -6.26 25.13 -21.76
CA ASN A 101 -6.31 26.59 -21.66
C ASN A 101 -5.45 27.25 -22.76
N THR A 102 -4.27 26.69 -23.08
CA THR A 102 -3.44 27.18 -24.20
C THR A 102 -4.16 27.08 -25.53
N ARG A 103 -4.81 25.94 -25.83
CA ARG A 103 -5.58 25.78 -27.08
C ARG A 103 -6.76 26.74 -27.17
N ALA A 104 -7.51 26.93 -26.08
CA ALA A 104 -8.64 27.85 -26.07
C ALA A 104 -8.21 29.31 -26.31
N LEU A 105 -7.05 29.71 -25.78
CA LEU A 105 -6.47 31.03 -26.04
C LEU A 105 -5.97 31.14 -27.49
N GLU A 106 -5.28 30.14 -28.01
CA GLU A 106 -4.81 30.10 -29.41
C GLU A 106 -5.97 30.20 -30.42
N ASP A 107 -7.10 29.55 -30.15
CA ASP A 107 -8.30 29.63 -30.98
C ASP A 107 -8.95 31.02 -30.91
N ALA A 108 -8.99 31.65 -29.72
CA ALA A 108 -9.57 32.97 -29.52
C ALA A 108 -8.76 34.11 -30.15
N TYR A 109 -7.43 33.98 -30.26
CA TYR A 109 -6.57 34.95 -30.94
C TYR A 109 -6.47 34.74 -32.46
N ARG A 110 -7.04 33.64 -32.99
CA ARG A 110 -7.05 33.31 -34.42
C ARG A 110 -8.34 33.79 -35.13
N SER A 111 -9.36 34.23 -34.39
CA SER A 111 -10.58 34.88 -34.92
C SER A 111 -10.45 36.40 -34.91
#